data_AF-A0A2K3M7Y7-F1
#
_entry.id   AF-A0A2K3M7Y7-F1
#
_cell.length_a   1.000
_cell.length_b   1.000
_cell.length_c   1.000
_cell.angle_alpha   90.00
_cell.angle_beta   90.00
_cell.angle_gamma   90.00
#
_symmetry.space_group_name_H-M   'P 1'
#
loop_
_entity.id
_entity.type
_entity.pdbx_description
1 polymer ?
#
loop_
_entity_poly.entity_id
_entity_poly.type
_entity_poly.pdbx_seq_one_letter_code
_entity_poly.pdbx_strand_id
1 'polypeptide(L)'
;RFGDKDEDNGDFNREFGYLKFSDYNNYTKHSKSVKNLLNKVWYQPEKFFPVDGTPEVWQSAFWVPVDKTYFEIARNLKNVELSNCVNKTCLPRKPIVVRVKNGVSANVFVDNRAYRDHLKSKFDVTPTDMESAAVALVCFQQKIPFIAIRALSDLAGGGSALTNEVSIFLSLASQNAFDVLVKFISLL
;
A
#
# COMPACT_ATOMS: atom_id res chain seq x y z
N ARG A 1 2.06 1.98 -16.80
CA ARG A 1 2.65 2.11 -18.17
C ARG A 1 2.32 3.50 -18.71
N PHE A 2 3.16 4.05 -19.60
CA PHE A 2 2.91 5.32 -20.31
C PHE A 2 1.99 5.04 -21.52
N GLY A 3 1.02 5.90 -21.82
CA GLY A 3 0.17 5.73 -23.01
C GLY A 3 -0.53 7.03 -23.39
N ASP A 4 -0.46 7.43 -24.66
CA ASP A 4 -1.21 8.58 -25.18
C ASP A 4 -2.65 8.20 -25.57
N LYS A 5 -3.49 9.19 -25.88
CA LYS A 5 -4.92 9.04 -26.17
C LYS A 5 -5.25 8.11 -27.36
N ASP A 6 -4.28 7.75 -28.19
CA ASP A 6 -4.53 7.16 -29.51
C ASP A 6 -4.15 5.68 -29.64
N GLU A 7 -3.71 5.02 -28.56
CA GLU A 7 -3.56 3.55 -28.53
C GLU A 7 -4.82 2.90 -27.95
N ASP A 8 -5.93 3.00 -28.68
CA ASP A 8 -7.21 2.35 -28.35
C ASP A 8 -7.21 0.87 -28.80
N ASN A 9 -6.11 0.16 -28.53
CA ASN A 9 -6.18 -1.29 -28.36
C ASN A 9 -6.81 -1.49 -26.99
N GLY A 10 -8.06 -1.96 -26.92
CA GLY A 10 -8.94 -2.01 -25.74
C GLY A 10 -8.47 -2.78 -24.51
N ASP A 11 -7.15 -2.92 -24.34
CA ASP A 11 -6.43 -3.54 -23.23
C ASP A 11 -6.06 -2.54 -22.12
N PHE A 12 -6.24 -1.23 -22.33
CA PHE A 12 -5.87 -0.18 -21.37
C PHE A 12 -7.08 0.54 -20.77
N ASN A 13 -7.23 0.46 -19.44
CA ASN A 13 -8.30 1.12 -18.69
C ASN A 13 -7.85 2.50 -18.17
N ARG A 14 -8.69 3.54 -18.28
CA ARG A 14 -8.42 4.89 -17.73
C ARG A 14 -9.27 5.27 -16.51
N GLU A 15 -10.18 4.39 -16.11
CA GLU A 15 -11.14 4.55 -15.02
C GLU A 15 -10.49 4.96 -13.69
N PHE A 16 -9.35 4.34 -13.35
CA PHE A 16 -8.64 4.58 -12.08
C PHE A 16 -7.77 5.85 -12.09
N GLY A 17 -7.81 6.60 -13.19
CA GLY A 17 -7.08 7.85 -13.34
C GLY A 17 -5.57 7.65 -13.51
N TYR A 18 -4.83 8.72 -13.21
CA TYR A 18 -3.40 8.79 -13.50
C TYR A 18 -2.63 9.64 -12.49
N LEU A 19 -1.33 9.38 -12.41
CA LEU A 19 -0.30 10.27 -11.89
C LEU A 19 0.21 11.15 -13.05
N LYS A 20 0.20 12.47 -12.88
CA LYS A 20 0.72 13.43 -13.87
C LYS A 20 1.98 14.09 -13.34
N PHE A 21 3.12 13.84 -13.99
CA PHE A 21 4.42 14.28 -13.47
C PHE A 21 4.56 15.80 -13.39
N SER A 22 3.92 16.55 -14.29
CA SER A 22 3.96 18.01 -14.25
C SER A 22 3.39 18.64 -12.97
N ASP A 23 2.56 17.90 -12.24
CA ASP A 23 1.91 18.39 -11.02
C ASP A 23 2.86 18.34 -9.80
N TYR A 24 4.05 17.73 -9.96
CA TYR A 24 5.02 17.46 -8.88
C TYR A 24 6.40 18.12 -9.10
N ASN A 25 6.46 19.17 -9.91
CA ASN A 25 7.68 19.93 -10.13
C ASN A 25 8.20 20.58 -8.84
N ASN A 26 9.50 20.43 -8.57
CA ASN A 26 10.17 21.11 -7.47
C ASN A 26 10.63 22.51 -7.91
N TYR A 27 10.24 23.55 -7.18
CA TYR A 27 10.59 24.94 -7.50
C TYR A 27 11.56 25.47 -6.44
N THR A 28 12.64 26.12 -6.89
CA THR A 28 13.45 26.97 -6.00
C THR A 28 12.83 28.37 -5.98
N LYS A 29 12.96 29.10 -4.86
CA LYS A 29 12.39 30.45 -4.64
C LYS A 29 12.71 31.49 -5.74
N HIS A 30 13.63 31.19 -6.65
CA HIS A 30 14.12 32.09 -7.69
C HIS A 30 13.92 31.58 -9.13
N SER A 31 13.29 30.42 -9.35
CA SER A 31 13.05 29.91 -10.70
C SER A 31 11.62 30.17 -11.16
N LYS A 32 11.47 30.66 -12.40
CA LYS A 32 10.16 30.70 -13.08
C LYS A 32 9.67 29.26 -13.24
N SER A 33 8.37 29.03 -13.02
CA SER A 33 7.76 27.72 -13.24
C SER A 33 7.96 27.28 -14.70
N VAL A 34 8.78 26.25 -14.92
CA VAL A 34 8.91 25.60 -16.22
C VAL A 34 8.03 24.36 -16.18
N LYS A 35 7.00 24.34 -17.02
CA LYS A 35 6.12 23.18 -17.17
C LYS A 35 6.95 22.04 -17.75
N ASN A 36 7.09 20.92 -17.01
CA ASN A 36 7.71 19.74 -17.59
C ASN A 36 6.73 19.10 -18.59
N LEU A 37 7.27 18.48 -19.64
CA LEU A 37 6.49 17.78 -20.68
C LEU A 37 6.36 16.28 -20.38
N LEU A 38 6.77 15.82 -19.19
CA LEU A 38 6.58 14.43 -18.80
C LEU A 38 5.09 14.14 -18.72
N ASN A 39 4.70 13.00 -19.29
CA ASN A 39 3.31 12.66 -19.52
C ASN A 39 2.63 12.16 -18.23
N LYS A 40 1.71 11.23 -18.36
CA LYS A 40 0.95 10.63 -17.28
C LYS A 40 1.26 9.14 -17.21
N VAL A 41 1.12 8.57 -16.02
CA VAL A 41 1.08 7.12 -15.80
C VAL A 41 -0.30 6.78 -15.29
N TRP A 42 -0.99 5.88 -16.00
CA TRP A 42 -2.30 5.40 -15.60
C TRP A 42 -2.17 4.15 -14.75
N TYR A 43 -3.05 4.05 -13.76
CA TYR A 43 -3.22 2.86 -12.95
C TYR A 43 -4.06 1.85 -13.72
N GLN A 44 -3.63 0.58 -13.71
CA GLN A 44 -4.27 -0.51 -14.44
C GLN A 44 -4.68 -1.60 -13.46
N PRO A 45 -5.82 -2.28 -13.69
CA PRO A 45 -6.12 -3.51 -12.97
C PRO A 45 -5.16 -4.62 -13.38
N GLU A 46 -4.90 -5.55 -12.46
CA GLU A 46 -4.08 -6.73 -12.72
C GLU A 46 -4.93 -7.83 -13.38
N LYS A 47 -4.35 -8.60 -14.30
CA LYS A 47 -5.01 -9.74 -14.93
C LYS A 47 -4.69 -11.03 -14.17
N PHE A 48 -5.68 -11.87 -13.92
CA PHE A 48 -5.50 -13.15 -13.23
C PHE A 48 -6.40 -14.24 -13.83
N PHE A 49 -6.06 -15.51 -13.58
CA PHE A 49 -6.78 -16.68 -14.11
C PHE A 49 -7.40 -17.47 -12.95
N PRO A 50 -8.72 -17.38 -12.72
CA PRO A 50 -9.37 -18.06 -11.60
C PRO A 50 -9.10 -19.57 -11.60
N VAL A 51 -8.93 -20.16 -10.41
CA VAL A 51 -8.66 -21.61 -10.27
C VAL A 51 -9.79 -22.48 -10.82
N ASP A 52 -11.03 -22.00 -10.79
CA ASP A 52 -12.23 -22.66 -11.31
C ASP A 52 -12.70 -22.06 -12.66
N GLY A 53 -11.89 -21.21 -13.27
CA GLY A 53 -12.17 -20.58 -14.55
C GLY A 53 -11.88 -21.49 -15.75
N THR A 54 -12.28 -21.04 -16.92
CA THR A 54 -11.84 -21.65 -18.19
C THR A 54 -10.35 -21.30 -18.41
N PRO A 55 -9.48 -22.27 -18.72
CA PRO A 55 -8.10 -21.99 -19.10
C PRO A 55 -8.02 -20.90 -20.18
N GLU A 56 -7.02 -20.03 -20.09
CA GLU A 56 -6.79 -18.90 -21.02
C GLU A 56 -7.85 -17.78 -20.97
N VAL A 57 -8.91 -17.91 -20.16
CA VAL A 57 -9.85 -16.82 -19.90
C VAL A 57 -9.44 -16.07 -18.63
N TRP A 58 -8.94 -14.86 -18.81
CA TRP A 58 -8.51 -14.00 -17.71
C TRP A 58 -9.69 -13.17 -17.15
N GLN A 59 -9.54 -12.77 -15.89
CA GLN A 59 -10.34 -11.75 -15.23
C GLN A 59 -9.42 -10.61 -14.78
N SER A 60 -10.00 -9.47 -14.38
CA SER A 60 -9.23 -8.33 -13.91
C SER A 60 -9.62 -7.92 -12.50
N ALA A 61 -8.64 -7.48 -11.71
CA ALA A 61 -8.84 -6.97 -10.36
C ALA A 61 -8.00 -5.71 -10.15
N PHE A 62 -8.68 -4.60 -9.81
CA PHE A 62 -8.00 -3.40 -9.32
C PHE A 62 -7.86 -3.42 -7.79
N TRP A 63 -8.94 -3.83 -7.11
CA TRP A 63 -8.96 -4.07 -5.67
C TRP A 63 -9.16 -5.55 -5.40
N VAL A 64 -8.29 -6.12 -4.56
CA VAL A 64 -8.43 -7.49 -4.09
C VAL A 64 -8.99 -7.44 -2.66
N PRO A 65 -10.17 -8.02 -2.40
CA PRO A 65 -10.77 -7.99 -1.07
C PRO A 65 -10.02 -8.93 -0.11
N VAL A 66 -9.96 -8.52 1.16
CA VAL A 66 -9.64 -9.44 2.26
C VAL A 66 -10.88 -10.26 2.64
N ASP A 67 -10.67 -11.36 3.35
CA ASP A 67 -11.75 -12.19 3.89
C ASP A 67 -12.58 -11.40 4.91
N LYS A 68 -13.91 -11.43 4.75
CA LYS A 68 -14.85 -10.65 5.57
C LYS A 68 -14.88 -11.12 7.03
N THR A 69 -14.78 -12.44 7.24
CA THR A 69 -14.79 -13.03 8.58
C THR A 69 -13.51 -12.66 9.32
N TYR A 70 -12.36 -12.81 8.66
CA TYR A 70 -11.06 -12.39 9.21
C TYR A 70 -11.03 -10.89 9.53
N PHE A 71 -11.57 -10.05 8.64
CA PHE A 71 -11.63 -8.62 8.87
C PHE A 71 -12.57 -8.20 10.02
N GLU A 72 -13.61 -8.99 10.29
CA GLU A 72 -14.48 -8.79 11.45
C GLU A 72 -13.80 -9.24 12.74
N ILE A 73 -13.15 -10.42 12.76
CA ILE A 73 -12.36 -10.92 13.90
C ILE A 73 -11.26 -9.91 14.27
N ALA A 74 -10.63 -9.27 13.28
CA ALA A 74 -9.60 -8.26 13.49
C ALA A 74 -10.05 -7.05 14.33
N ARG A 75 -11.36 -6.83 14.55
CA ARG A 75 -11.87 -5.80 15.48
C ARG A 75 -11.41 -6.02 16.91
N ASN A 76 -11.25 -7.28 17.30
CA ASN A 76 -10.86 -7.68 18.65
C ASN A 76 -9.36 -7.42 18.94
N LEU A 77 -8.58 -7.03 17.93
CA LEU A 77 -7.16 -6.73 18.04
C LEU A 77 -6.87 -5.29 18.49
N LYS A 78 -7.88 -4.42 18.58
CA LYS A 78 -7.71 -2.97 18.87
C LYS A 78 -6.90 -2.70 20.16
N ASN A 79 -7.03 -3.58 21.15
CA ASN A 79 -6.44 -3.42 22.48
C ASN A 79 -5.18 -4.28 22.70
N VAL A 80 -4.59 -4.84 21.65
CA VAL A 80 -3.30 -5.53 21.78
C VAL A 80 -2.26 -4.52 22.26
N GLU A 81 -1.55 -4.88 23.33
CA GLU A 81 -0.45 -4.06 23.82
C GLU A 81 0.75 -4.22 22.90
N LEU A 82 1.21 -3.09 22.35
CA LEU A 82 2.35 -3.05 21.44
C LEU A 82 3.56 -2.44 22.14
N SER A 83 4.73 -3.00 21.81
CA SER A 83 6.01 -2.48 22.23
C SER A 83 6.25 -1.10 21.61
N ASN A 84 6.77 -0.17 22.40
CA ASN A 84 6.97 1.23 22.00
C ASN A 84 8.45 1.58 21.70
N CYS A 85 9.38 0.73 22.12
CA CYS A 85 10.80 1.04 22.14
C CYS A 85 11.63 -0.10 21.58
N VAL A 86 12.75 0.27 20.95
CA VAL A 86 13.83 -0.63 20.60
C VAL A 86 15.12 -0.10 21.22
N ASN A 87 15.81 -0.93 21.99
CA ASN A 87 16.99 -0.52 22.77
C ASN A 87 16.69 0.72 23.66
N LYS A 88 17.31 1.87 23.37
CA LYS A 88 17.12 3.15 24.09
C LYS A 88 16.24 4.15 23.32
N THR A 89 15.75 3.77 22.14
CA THR A 89 14.97 4.65 21.26
C THR A 89 13.49 4.25 21.30
N CYS A 90 12.64 5.20 21.62
CA CYS A 90 11.20 4.99 21.73
C CYS A 90 10.43 5.84 20.73
N LEU A 91 9.28 5.33 20.28
CA LEU A 91 8.34 6.14 19.53
C LEU A 91 7.72 7.22 20.45
N PRO A 92 7.47 8.44 19.93
CA PRO A 92 6.88 9.53 20.71
C PRO A 92 5.42 9.25 21.07
N ARG A 93 4.75 8.39 20.30
CA ARG A 93 3.37 7.95 20.56
C ARG A 93 3.35 6.43 20.58
N LYS A 94 2.66 5.87 21.60
CA LYS A 94 2.44 4.43 21.70
C LYS A 94 1.76 3.92 20.41
N PRO A 95 2.31 2.87 19.76
CA PRO A 95 1.68 2.29 18.58
C PRO A 95 0.33 1.68 18.95
N ILE A 96 -0.58 1.68 17.99
CA ILE A 96 -1.94 1.17 18.12
C ILE A 96 -2.29 0.29 16.92
N VAL A 97 -3.16 -0.68 17.13
CA VAL A 97 -3.73 -1.48 16.04
C VAL A 97 -4.95 -0.76 15.47
N VAL A 98 -4.96 -0.57 14.15
CA VAL A 98 -6.05 0.10 13.44
C VAL A 98 -6.43 -0.75 12.23
N ARG A 99 -7.74 -1.00 12.06
CA ARG A 99 -8.27 -1.53 10.80
C ARG A 99 -8.39 -0.41 9.80
N VAL A 100 -7.92 -0.65 8.59
CA VAL A 100 -7.94 0.32 7.50
C VAL A 100 -8.84 -0.18 6.38
N LYS A 101 -9.38 0.74 5.59
CA LYS A 101 -10.26 0.40 4.45
C LYS A 101 -9.44 -0.13 3.27
N ASN A 102 -8.38 0.59 2.90
CA ASN A 102 -7.56 0.30 1.73
C ASN A 102 -6.07 0.34 2.10
N GLY A 103 -5.30 -0.60 1.55
CA GLY A 103 -3.85 -0.61 1.52
C GLY A 103 -3.37 -0.93 0.11
N VAL A 104 -2.12 -0.56 -0.22
CA VAL A 104 -1.52 -0.81 -1.54
C VAL A 104 -0.13 -1.40 -1.40
N SER A 105 0.29 -2.16 -2.41
CA SER A 105 1.68 -2.58 -2.53
C SER A 105 2.31 -2.00 -3.78
N ALA A 106 3.61 -1.74 -3.74
CA ALA A 106 4.38 -1.32 -4.89
C ALA A 106 5.74 -2.05 -4.90
N ASN A 107 6.30 -2.27 -6.09
CA ASN A 107 7.65 -2.79 -6.24
C ASN A 107 8.76 -1.75 -5.96
N VAL A 108 8.39 -0.62 -5.34
CA VAL A 108 9.28 0.46 -4.97
C VAL A 108 9.07 0.81 -3.51
N PHE A 109 10.17 1.09 -2.82
CA PHE A 109 10.10 1.66 -1.48
C PHE A 109 9.63 3.12 -1.57
N VAL A 110 8.47 3.43 -0.99
CA VAL A 110 7.85 4.75 -1.10
C VAL A 110 8.40 5.65 0.00
N ASP A 111 9.43 6.44 -0.31
CA ASP A 111 9.94 7.51 0.57
C ASP A 111 9.77 8.89 -0.07
N ASN A 112 8.52 9.22 -0.41
CA ASN A 112 8.22 10.45 -1.14
C ASN A 112 6.86 11.00 -0.70
N ARG A 113 6.89 12.12 0.05
CA ARG A 113 5.69 12.80 0.55
C ARG A 113 4.66 13.08 -0.54
N ALA A 114 5.09 13.63 -1.66
CA ALA A 114 4.19 14.02 -2.74
C ALA A 114 3.48 12.80 -3.35
N TYR A 115 4.20 11.69 -3.52
CA TYR A 115 3.62 10.44 -4.02
C TYR A 115 2.71 9.77 -2.98
N ARG A 116 3.10 9.73 -1.70
CA ARG A 116 2.24 9.26 -0.61
C ARG A 116 0.93 10.06 -0.53
N ASP A 117 1.01 11.39 -0.60
CA ASP A 117 -0.15 12.27 -0.56
C ASP A 117 -1.04 12.08 -1.81
N HIS A 118 -0.45 11.82 -2.98
CA HIS A 118 -1.18 11.40 -4.18
C HIS A 118 -1.97 10.11 -3.95
N LEU A 119 -1.31 9.06 -3.46
CA LEU A 119 -1.95 7.78 -3.20
C LEU A 119 -3.10 7.93 -2.20
N LYS A 120 -2.90 8.67 -1.10
CA LYS A 120 -3.96 8.95 -0.13
C LYS A 120 -5.13 9.70 -0.75
N SER A 121 -4.87 10.76 -1.52
CA SER A 121 -5.89 11.57 -2.16
C SER A 121 -6.70 10.79 -3.21
N LYS A 122 -6.02 9.95 -4.01
CA LYS A 122 -6.64 9.20 -5.10
C LYS A 122 -7.35 7.93 -4.67
N PHE A 123 -6.79 7.19 -3.72
CA PHE A 123 -7.24 5.85 -3.38
C PHE A 123 -7.68 5.69 -1.93
N ASP A 124 -7.61 6.75 -1.13
CA ASP A 124 -7.91 6.73 0.31
C ASP A 124 -7.03 5.73 1.10
N VAL A 125 -5.87 5.36 0.56
CA VAL A 125 -4.98 4.35 1.16
C VAL A 125 -4.21 4.92 2.35
N THR A 126 -3.96 4.08 3.35
CA THR A 126 -3.21 4.49 4.55
C THR A 126 -1.89 3.74 4.74
N PRO A 127 -1.80 2.41 4.55
CA PRO A 127 -0.51 1.72 4.44
C PRO A 127 -0.10 1.56 2.97
N THR A 128 1.22 1.57 2.76
CA THR A 128 1.86 1.05 1.55
C THR A 128 2.94 0.06 1.95
N ASP A 129 3.06 -1.04 1.23
CA ASP A 129 4.08 -2.05 1.42
C ASP A 129 4.59 -2.57 0.06
N MET A 130 5.27 -3.72 0.02
CA MET A 130 5.89 -4.24 -1.20
C MET A 130 5.37 -5.62 -1.65
N GLU A 131 4.54 -6.32 -0.85
CA GLU A 131 4.14 -7.71 -1.15
C GLU A 131 2.65 -8.03 -0.96
N SER A 132 1.93 -7.34 -0.07
CA SER A 132 0.61 -7.79 0.40
C SER A 132 -0.42 -7.92 -0.72
N ALA A 133 -0.45 -7.01 -1.69
CA ALA A 133 -1.38 -7.07 -2.82
C ALA A 133 -1.08 -8.25 -3.76
N ALA A 134 0.20 -8.60 -3.94
CA ALA A 134 0.60 -9.75 -4.75
C ALA A 134 0.16 -11.07 -4.08
N VAL A 135 0.39 -11.20 -2.76
CA VAL A 135 -0.09 -12.37 -1.99
C VAL A 135 -1.62 -12.42 -1.99
N ALA A 136 -2.28 -11.28 -1.79
CA ALA A 136 -3.74 -11.18 -1.83
C ALA A 136 -4.30 -11.68 -3.17
N LEU A 137 -3.69 -11.26 -4.29
CA LEU A 137 -4.13 -11.66 -5.63
C LEU A 137 -4.03 -13.17 -5.83
N VAL A 138 -2.95 -13.79 -5.38
CA VAL A 138 -2.78 -15.26 -5.44
C VAL A 138 -3.83 -15.96 -4.58
N CYS A 139 -4.03 -15.51 -3.33
CA CYS A 139 -5.06 -16.08 -2.45
C CYS A 139 -6.46 -15.93 -3.06
N PHE A 140 -6.76 -14.77 -3.65
CA PHE A 140 -8.03 -14.52 -4.33
C PHE A 140 -8.22 -15.45 -5.53
N GLN A 141 -7.19 -15.61 -6.36
CA GLN A 141 -7.19 -16.53 -7.49
C GLN A 141 -7.43 -17.99 -7.06
N GLN A 142 -6.84 -18.39 -5.94
CA GLN A 142 -6.92 -19.75 -5.38
C GLN A 142 -8.11 -19.96 -4.43
N LYS A 143 -8.98 -18.95 -4.25
CA LYS A 143 -10.11 -18.98 -3.30
C LYS A 143 -9.71 -19.29 -1.84
N ILE A 144 -8.55 -18.81 -1.42
CA ILE A 144 -8.05 -18.95 -0.06
C ILE A 144 -8.36 -17.68 0.74
N PRO A 145 -8.98 -17.78 1.94
CA PRO A 145 -9.20 -16.63 2.82
C PRO A 145 -7.89 -15.91 3.15
N PHE A 146 -7.90 -14.58 3.03
CA PHE A 146 -6.70 -13.75 3.19
C PHE A 146 -6.96 -12.52 4.04
N ILE A 147 -6.01 -12.17 4.90
CA ILE A 147 -5.94 -10.87 5.57
C ILE A 147 -4.48 -10.44 5.69
N ALA A 148 -4.22 -9.14 5.53
CA ALA A 148 -2.89 -8.57 5.75
C ALA A 148 -2.83 -7.87 7.11
N ILE A 149 -1.83 -8.23 7.92
CA ILE A 149 -1.47 -7.52 9.15
C ILE A 149 -0.10 -6.89 8.91
N ARG A 150 -0.03 -5.56 8.93
CA ARG A 150 1.19 -4.80 8.65
C ARG A 150 1.44 -3.80 9.78
N ALA A 151 2.68 -3.75 10.24
CA ALA A 151 3.18 -2.67 11.09
C ALA A 151 3.92 -1.65 10.22
N LEU A 152 3.70 -0.36 10.49
CA LEU A 152 4.35 0.73 9.75
C LEU A 152 5.70 1.05 10.39
N SER A 153 6.78 0.87 9.63
CA SER A 153 8.16 1.13 10.07
C SER A 153 8.64 2.56 9.81
N ASP A 154 7.96 3.30 8.92
CA ASP A 154 8.23 4.68 8.57
C ASP A 154 6.96 5.41 8.09
N LEU A 155 7.12 6.65 7.62
CA LEU A 155 6.03 7.56 7.26
C LEU A 155 5.97 7.86 5.75
N ALA A 156 6.64 7.08 4.91
CA ALA A 156 6.68 7.20 3.46
C ALA A 156 6.98 8.64 2.99
N GLY A 157 8.14 9.18 3.38
CA GLY A 157 8.53 10.58 3.16
C GLY A 157 7.92 11.56 4.15
N GLY A 158 7.36 11.10 5.26
CA GLY A 158 6.84 11.94 6.36
C GLY A 158 7.86 12.24 7.44
N GLY A 159 8.98 11.50 7.44
CA GLY A 159 10.11 11.67 8.33
C GLY A 159 11.03 12.84 7.96
N SER A 160 12.16 12.94 8.65
CA SER A 160 13.19 13.92 8.30
C SER A 160 13.85 13.56 6.96
N ALA A 161 14.26 14.56 6.17
CA ALA A 161 14.96 14.34 4.90
C ALA A 161 16.34 13.67 5.05
N LEU A 162 16.87 13.57 6.28
CA LEU A 162 18.22 13.11 6.57
C LEU A 162 18.27 11.63 6.97
N THR A 163 17.19 11.09 7.52
CA THR A 163 17.15 9.71 8.04
C THR A 163 15.76 9.12 7.89
N ASN A 164 15.69 7.94 7.27
CA ASN A 164 14.47 7.15 7.23
C ASN A 164 14.33 6.29 8.51
N GLU A 165 13.16 6.38 9.14
CA GLU A 165 12.83 5.72 10.41
C GLU A 165 12.83 4.19 10.34
N VAL A 166 12.70 3.58 9.14
CA VAL A 166 12.74 2.12 8.96
C VAL A 166 14.00 1.53 9.55
N SER A 167 15.16 2.16 9.33
CA SER A 167 16.45 1.63 9.81
C SER A 167 16.51 1.47 11.34
N ILE A 168 15.70 2.25 12.06
CA ILE A 168 15.63 2.24 13.52
C ILE A 168 14.51 1.32 14.00
N PHE A 169 13.30 1.44 13.43
CA PHE A 169 12.10 0.80 13.96
C PHE A 169 11.70 -0.50 13.26
N LEU A 170 12.46 -0.99 12.27
CA LEU A 170 12.14 -2.24 11.56
C LEU A 170 11.95 -3.42 12.52
N SER A 171 12.84 -3.60 13.49
CA SER A 171 12.72 -4.70 14.47
C SER A 171 11.50 -4.53 15.38
N LEU A 172 11.20 -3.31 15.80
CA LEU A 172 10.01 -2.99 16.60
C LEU A 172 8.72 -3.26 15.81
N ALA A 173 8.65 -2.82 14.56
CA ALA A 173 7.52 -3.04 13.66
C ALA A 173 7.31 -4.54 13.41
N SER A 174 8.38 -5.29 13.12
CA SER A 174 8.33 -6.74 12.92
C SER A 174 7.81 -7.47 14.15
N GLN A 175 8.31 -7.14 15.35
CA GLN A 175 7.85 -7.77 16.60
C GLN A 175 6.37 -7.46 16.85
N ASN A 176 5.95 -6.20 16.73
CA ASN A 176 4.56 -5.81 16.91
C ASN A 176 3.62 -6.49 15.89
N ALA A 177 4.05 -6.62 14.62
CA ALA A 177 3.27 -7.35 13.61
C ALA A 177 3.11 -8.82 13.97
N PHE A 178 4.17 -9.46 14.47
CA PHE A 178 4.14 -10.85 14.93
C PHE A 178 3.19 -11.01 16.14
N ASP A 179 3.28 -10.16 17.14
CA ASP A 179 2.43 -10.24 18.34
C ASP A 179 0.94 -10.10 17.98
N VAL A 180 0.61 -9.18 17.07
CA VAL A 180 -0.76 -8.99 16.57
C VAL A 180 -1.22 -10.20 15.75
N LEU A 181 -0.34 -10.78 14.92
CA LEU A 181 -0.65 -11.98 14.14
C LEU A 181 -0.91 -13.19 15.05
N VAL A 182 -0.06 -13.44 16.03
CA VAL A 182 -0.26 -14.53 17.01
C VAL A 182 -1.58 -14.34 17.75
N LYS A 183 -1.88 -13.09 18.17
CA LYS A 183 -3.17 -12.81 18.81
C LYS A 183 -4.34 -13.05 17.85
N PHE A 184 -4.23 -12.67 16.59
CA PHE A 184 -5.25 -12.91 15.58
C PHE A 184 -5.52 -14.41 15.39
N ILE A 185 -4.46 -15.22 15.27
CA ILE A 185 -4.58 -16.68 15.14
C ILE A 185 -5.30 -17.30 16.34
N SER A 186 -5.06 -16.80 17.56
CA SER A 186 -5.77 -17.28 18.76
C SER A 186 -7.27 -16.97 18.81
N LEU A 187 -7.76 -16.14 17.88
CA LEU A 187 -9.17 -15.74 17.76
C LEU A 187 -9.89 -16.45 16.60
N LEU A 188 -9.17 -17.26 15.81
CA LEU A 188 -9.74 -18.13 14.77
C LEU A 188 -10.32 -19.38 15.41
#